data_AF-A0A0L9U9E2-F1
#
_entry.id   AF-A0A0L9U9E2-F1
#
_cell.length_a   1.000
_cell.length_b   1.000
_cell.length_c   1.000
_cell.angle_alpha   90.00
_cell.angle_beta   90.00
_cell.angle_gamma   90.00
#
_symmetry.space_group_name_H-M   'P 1'
#
loop_
_entity.id
_entity.type
_entity.pdbx_description
1 polymer ?
#
loop_
_entity_poly.entity_id
_entity_poly.type
_entity_poly.pdbx_seq_one_letter_code
_entity_poly.pdbx_strand_id
1 'polypeptide(L)'
;MVLQKNKKKGRYEDETRRKSTRFLVTINIMGSAGPIRFVVNEKEVVSGVIETALKSYAREGRLPVLGFDATNFFLYCANAGFDAVSPLEAIGSFGVRNFVLCKKQVYSSKTVPQSELVSQKSSGGWKAWLNKSLGLKILSH
;
A
#
# COMPACT_ATOMS: atom_id res chain seq x y z
N MET A 1 15.05 -1.06 63.07
CA MET A 1 14.24 -1.91 62.19
C MET A 1 14.13 -1.21 60.83
N VAL A 2 15.00 -1.54 59.87
CA VAL A 2 15.09 -0.83 58.58
C VAL A 2 14.21 -1.58 57.57
N LEU A 3 13.12 -0.94 57.13
CA LEU A 3 12.21 -1.49 56.14
C LEU A 3 12.76 -1.21 54.73
N GLN A 4 13.37 -2.22 54.11
CA GLN A 4 13.75 -2.16 52.69
C GLN A 4 12.51 -2.34 51.81
N LYS A 5 12.04 -1.25 51.20
CA LYS A 5 10.99 -1.28 50.16
C LYS A 5 11.62 -1.68 48.83
N ASN A 6 11.38 -2.92 48.40
CA ASN A 6 11.80 -3.45 47.10
C ASN A 6 10.97 -2.87 45.95
N LYS A 7 11.63 -2.10 45.08
CA LYS A 7 11.08 -1.57 43.82
C LYS A 7 11.32 -2.56 42.68
N LYS A 8 10.40 -3.50 42.46
CA LYS A 8 10.38 -4.38 41.27
C LYS A 8 9.28 -3.93 40.29
N LYS A 9 9.55 -2.89 39.50
CA LYS A 9 8.66 -2.44 38.42
C LYS A 9 9.47 -1.99 37.21
N GLY A 10 10.10 -2.95 36.52
CA GLY A 10 10.91 -2.64 35.34
C GLY A 10 11.37 -3.82 34.47
N ARG A 11 10.96 -5.07 34.76
CA ARG A 11 11.41 -6.24 33.96
C ARG A 11 10.45 -6.70 32.86
N TYR A 12 9.15 -6.41 32.96
CA TYR A 12 8.16 -6.92 32.00
C TYR A 12 8.15 -6.19 30.64
N GLU A 13 8.60 -4.93 30.58
CA GLU A 13 8.67 -4.15 29.33
C GLU A 13 9.94 -4.43 28.52
N ASP A 14 11.02 -4.91 29.15
CA ASP A 14 12.30 -5.20 28.47
C ASP A 14 12.29 -6.57 27.77
N GLU A 15 11.64 -7.59 28.34
CA GLU A 15 11.53 -8.91 27.69
C GLU A 15 10.61 -8.90 26.46
N THR A 16 9.55 -8.09 26.48
CA THR A 16 8.61 -7.93 25.35
C THR A 16 9.23 -7.18 24.16
N ARG A 17 10.29 -6.40 24.39
CA ARG A 17 11.08 -5.76 23.33
C ARG A 17 12.00 -6.73 22.59
N ARG A 18 12.41 -7.84 23.22
CA ARG A 18 13.42 -8.76 22.66
C ARG A 18 12.85 -9.89 21.78
N LYS A 19 11.54 -10.16 21.85
CA LYS A 19 10.84 -11.11 20.97
C LYS A 19 9.84 -10.38 20.07
N SER A 20 10.33 -9.58 19.13
CA SER A 20 9.48 -9.08 18.04
C SER A 20 9.60 -10.04 16.87
N THR A 21 8.60 -10.89 16.66
CA THR A 21 8.55 -11.76 15.49
C THR A 21 8.44 -10.87 14.25
N ARG A 22 9.29 -11.14 13.26
CA ARG A 22 9.19 -10.50 11.95
C ARG A 22 8.82 -11.53 10.92
N PHE A 23 7.96 -11.15 9.99
CA PHE A 23 7.56 -12.05 8.91
C PHE A 23 7.41 -11.28 7.61
N LEU A 24 7.52 -12.03 6.52
CA LEU A 24 7.32 -11.50 5.18
C LEU A 24 5.82 -11.43 4.89
N VAL A 25 5.34 -10.25 4.53
CA VAL A 25 3.99 -10.02 4.01
C VAL A 25 4.01 -9.87 2.50
N THR A 26 2.91 -10.31 1.87
CA THR A 26 2.61 -10.11 0.46
C THR A 26 1.38 -9.23 0.37
N ILE A 27 1.51 -8.04 -0.22
CA ILE A 27 0.43 -7.08 -0.44
C ILE A 27 0.08 -7.08 -1.92
N ASN A 28 -1.09 -7.61 -2.26
CA ASN A 28 -1.65 -7.56 -3.61
C ASN A 28 -2.40 -6.23 -3.78
N ILE A 29 -1.90 -5.36 -4.65
CA ILE A 29 -2.47 -4.02 -4.81
C ILE A 29 -3.39 -4.03 -6.03
N MET A 30 -4.65 -3.64 -5.83
CA MET A 30 -5.65 -3.63 -6.89
C MET A 30 -5.24 -2.71 -8.05
N GLY A 31 -5.26 -3.26 -9.27
CA GLY A 31 -4.84 -2.57 -10.49
C GLY A 31 -3.33 -2.50 -10.70
N SER A 32 -2.51 -3.08 -9.82
CA SER A 32 -1.04 -3.14 -10.00
C SER A 32 -0.62 -4.29 -10.91
N ALA A 33 0.59 -4.19 -11.47
CA ALA A 33 1.25 -5.25 -12.24
C ALA A 33 1.66 -6.49 -11.40
N GLY A 34 1.60 -6.42 -10.07
CA GLY A 34 1.92 -7.56 -9.20
C GLY A 34 1.88 -7.22 -7.71
N PRO A 35 2.23 -8.16 -6.83
CA PRO A 35 2.30 -7.91 -5.40
C PRO A 35 3.55 -7.11 -5.00
N ILE A 36 3.51 -6.52 -3.80
CA ILE A 36 4.67 -5.98 -3.09
C ILE A 36 4.96 -6.87 -1.89
N ARG A 37 6.24 -7.15 -1.65
CA ARG A 37 6.68 -8.03 -0.57
C ARG A 37 7.72 -7.34 0.29
N PHE A 38 7.48 -7.30 1.60
CA PHE A 38 8.41 -6.73 2.56
C PHE A 38 8.22 -7.36 3.93
N VAL A 39 9.21 -7.16 4.82
CA VAL A 39 9.20 -7.70 6.17
C VAL A 39 8.56 -6.70 7.12
N VAL A 40 7.60 -7.16 7.92
CA VAL A 40 6.91 -6.37 8.95
C VAL A 40 7.13 -6.96 10.33
N ASN A 41 6.93 -6.14 11.35
CA ASN A 41 6.83 -6.61 12.72
C ASN A 41 5.43 -7.17 12.99
N GLU A 42 5.33 -8.24 13.77
CA GLU A 42 4.05 -8.75 14.25
C GLU A 42 3.21 -7.71 15.00
N LYS A 43 3.89 -6.80 15.72
CA LYS A 43 3.25 -5.74 16.51
C LYS A 43 2.99 -4.46 15.70
N GLU A 44 3.31 -4.45 14.41
CA GLU A 44 3.13 -3.27 13.56
C GLU A 44 1.65 -3.04 13.27
N VAL A 45 1.19 -1.80 13.41
CA VAL A 45 -0.20 -1.43 13.10
C VAL A 45 -0.44 -1.46 11.59
N VAL A 46 -1.64 -1.85 11.20
CA VAL A 46 -2.02 -2.00 9.78
C VAL A 46 -1.83 -0.69 8.99
N SER A 47 -2.12 0.47 9.59
CA SER A 47 -1.88 1.77 8.93
C SER A 47 -0.42 1.94 8.50
N GLY A 48 0.53 1.55 9.35
CA GLY A 48 1.97 1.57 9.04
C GLY A 48 2.36 0.59 7.93
N VAL A 49 1.73 -0.59 7.91
CA VAL A 49 1.91 -1.56 6.83
C VAL A 49 1.41 -1.00 5.49
N ILE A 50 0.25 -0.32 5.48
CA ILE A 50 -0.28 0.34 4.29
C ILE A 50 0.67 1.43 3.81
N GLU A 51 1.14 2.32 4.70
CA GLU A 51 2.09 3.36 4.33
C GLU A 51 3.38 2.78 3.71
N THR A 52 3.91 1.73 4.32
CA THR A 52 5.13 1.06 3.85
C THR A 52 4.91 0.41 2.48
N ALA A 53 3.74 -0.19 2.24
CA ALA A 53 3.36 -0.69 0.94
C ALA A 53 3.27 0.43 -0.11
N LEU A 54 2.63 1.56 0.20
CA LEU A 54 2.50 2.70 -0.72
C LEU A 54 3.86 3.34 -1.04
N LYS A 55 4.72 3.51 -0.04
CA LYS A 55 6.10 4.00 -0.22
C LYS A 55 6.91 3.07 -1.13
N SER A 56 6.82 1.76 -0.88
CA SER A 56 7.52 0.76 -1.70
C SER A 56 6.99 0.74 -3.13
N TYR A 57 5.67 0.86 -3.30
CA TYR A 57 5.01 0.94 -4.60
C TYR A 57 5.49 2.11 -5.44
N ALA A 58 5.55 3.30 -4.82
CA ALA A 58 6.04 4.51 -5.48
C ALA A 58 7.54 4.40 -5.81
N ARG A 59 8.34 3.82 -4.91
CA ARG A 59 9.77 3.58 -5.14
C ARG A 59 10.04 2.64 -6.32
N GLU A 60 9.16 1.66 -6.54
CA GLU A 60 9.21 0.78 -7.71
C GLU A 60 8.72 1.46 -9.00
N GLY A 61 8.21 2.70 -8.96
CA GLY A 61 7.72 3.42 -10.14
C GLY A 61 6.46 2.80 -10.76
N ARG A 62 5.66 2.10 -9.95
CA ARG A 62 4.50 1.34 -10.44
C ARG A 62 3.33 2.24 -10.83
N LEU A 63 2.51 1.70 -11.74
CA LEU A 63 1.24 2.29 -12.17
C LEU A 63 0.06 1.38 -11.80
N PRO A 64 -1.11 1.94 -11.46
CA PRO A 64 -1.45 3.38 -11.42
C PRO A 64 -0.81 4.11 -10.22
N VAL A 65 -0.69 5.45 -10.28
CA VAL A 65 -0.17 6.26 -9.16
C VAL A 65 -1.21 6.33 -8.03
N LEU A 66 -0.84 5.85 -6.84
CA LEU A 66 -1.78 5.64 -5.73
C LEU A 66 -1.83 6.81 -4.73
N GLY A 67 -0.71 7.50 -4.52
CA GLY A 67 -0.49 8.44 -3.42
C GLY A 67 0.10 7.77 -2.17
N PHE A 68 0.26 8.52 -1.08
CA PHE A 68 0.90 8.06 0.16
C PHE A 68 -0.03 8.04 1.38
N ASP A 69 -1.25 8.54 1.25
CA ASP A 69 -2.21 8.62 2.35
C ASP A 69 -2.91 7.28 2.57
N ALA A 70 -2.54 6.59 3.64
CA ALA A 70 -3.09 5.30 4.04
C ALA A 70 -4.59 5.34 4.35
N THR A 71 -5.15 6.49 4.74
CA THR A 71 -6.57 6.61 5.08
C THR A 71 -7.49 6.40 3.87
N ASN A 72 -6.95 6.57 2.66
CA ASN A 72 -7.64 6.33 1.39
C ASN A 72 -7.65 4.87 0.96
N PHE A 73 -7.20 3.93 1.80
CA PHE A 73 -7.11 2.51 1.44
C PHE A 73 -7.78 1.61 2.48
N PHE A 74 -8.26 0.47 2.00
CA PHE A 74 -8.66 -0.67 2.83
C PHE A 74 -7.69 -1.82 2.58
N LEU A 75 -7.35 -2.52 3.67
CA LEU A 75 -6.57 -3.75 3.62
C LEU A 75 -7.49 -4.94 3.95
N TYR A 76 -7.42 -5.99 3.16
CA TYR A 76 -8.21 -7.22 3.32
C TYR A 76 -7.30 -8.42 3.46
N CYS A 77 -7.71 -9.41 4.26
CA CYS A 77 -7.06 -10.72 4.29
C CYS A 77 -7.40 -11.47 3.01
N ALA A 78 -6.40 -11.97 2.26
CA ALA A 78 -6.66 -12.65 0.99
C ALA A 78 -7.39 -14.01 1.15
N ASN A 79 -7.35 -14.59 2.35
CA ASN A 79 -7.79 -15.96 2.62
C ASN A 79 -8.88 -16.05 3.71
N ALA A 80 -9.32 -14.94 4.29
CA ALA A 80 -10.20 -14.92 5.46
C ALA A 80 -11.28 -13.83 5.30
N GLY A 81 -12.34 -14.15 4.55
CA GLY A 81 -13.47 -13.24 4.31
C GLY A 81 -13.11 -11.93 3.60
N PHE A 82 -14.12 -11.17 3.20
CA PHE A 82 -13.93 -9.81 2.63
C PHE A 82 -14.09 -8.72 3.69
N ASP A 83 -13.71 -9.01 4.93
CA ASP A 83 -13.77 -8.03 6.02
C ASP A 83 -12.51 -7.17 6.01
N ALA A 84 -12.73 -5.85 6.01
CA ALA A 84 -11.65 -4.88 6.04
C ALA A 84 -10.96 -4.92 7.41
N VAL A 85 -9.64 -5.01 7.36
CA VAL A 85 -8.79 -4.98 8.54
C VAL A 85 -8.81 -3.59 9.19
N SER A 86 -8.96 -3.55 10.51
CA SER A 86 -8.89 -2.31 11.28
C SER A 86 -7.49 -1.68 11.18
N PRO A 87 -7.36 -0.38 10.82
CA PRO A 87 -6.07 0.29 10.69
C PRO A 87 -5.25 0.37 11.99
N LEU A 88 -5.90 0.24 13.14
CA LEU A 88 -5.29 0.32 14.47
C LEU A 88 -4.86 -1.04 15.02
N GLU A 89 -5.22 -2.12 14.34
CA GLU A 89 -4.90 -3.47 14.78
C GLU A 89 -3.49 -3.87 14.35
N ALA A 90 -2.84 -4.74 15.14
CA ALA A 90 -1.53 -5.27 14.81
C ALA A 90 -1.64 -6.28 13.67
N ILE A 91 -0.81 -6.17 12.64
CA ILE A 91 -0.86 -7.03 11.45
C ILE A 91 -0.67 -8.52 11.78
N GLY A 92 0.00 -8.83 12.89
CA GLY A 92 0.20 -10.19 13.37
C GLY A 92 -1.07 -10.89 13.88
N SER A 93 -2.09 -10.15 14.33
CA SER A 93 -3.30 -10.75 14.93
C SER A 93 -4.11 -11.57 13.92
N PHE A 94 -4.02 -11.23 12.63
CA PHE A 94 -4.78 -11.90 11.57
C PHE A 94 -4.26 -13.30 11.24
N GLY A 95 -3.05 -13.66 11.67
CA GLY A 95 -2.46 -14.99 11.41
C GLY A 95 -2.19 -15.30 9.92
N VAL A 96 -2.42 -14.35 9.02
CA VAL A 96 -2.19 -14.48 7.57
C VAL A 96 -1.02 -13.63 7.10
N ARG A 97 -0.48 -13.96 5.92
CA ARG A 97 0.67 -13.26 5.31
C ARG A 97 0.36 -12.62 3.97
N ASN A 98 -0.81 -12.91 3.41
CA ASN A 98 -1.25 -12.42 2.11
C ASN A 98 -2.44 -11.49 2.30
N PHE A 99 -2.30 -10.26 1.82
CA PHE A 99 -3.31 -9.23 1.94
C PHE A 99 -3.62 -8.63 0.58
N VAL A 100 -4.78 -7.99 0.47
CA VAL A 100 -5.21 -7.22 -0.69
C VAL A 100 -5.40 -5.77 -0.26
N LEU A 101 -4.78 -4.83 -0.98
CA LEU A 101 -4.90 -3.39 -0.75
C LEU A 101 -5.78 -2.77 -1.84
N CYS A 102 -6.87 -2.13 -1.40
CA CYS A 102 -7.86 -1.50 -2.27
C CYS A 102 -7.92 0.00 -2.00
N LYS A 103 -7.94 0.82 -3.05
CA LYS A 103 -8.19 2.26 -2.93
C LYS A 103 -9.69 2.50 -2.66
N LYS A 104 -10.01 3.32 -1.67
CA LYS A 104 -11.37 3.77 -1.38
C LYS A 104 -11.89 4.60 -2.55
N GLN A 105 -13.11 4.31 -2.99
CA GLN A 105 -13.78 5.16 -3.96
C GLN A 105 -14.26 6.41 -3.24
N VAL A 106 -13.67 7.56 -3.57
CA VAL A 106 -14.23 8.85 -3.17
C VAL A 106 -15.42 9.10 -4.09
N TYR A 107 -16.62 8.79 -3.62
CA TYR A 107 -17.83 9.33 -4.24
C TYR A 107 -17.83 10.83 -3.94
N SER A 108 -17.28 11.62 -4.86
CA SER A 108 -17.63 13.03 -4.91
C SER A 108 -19.13 13.08 -5.12
N SER A 109 -19.87 13.52 -4.10
CA SER A 109 -21.29 13.85 -4.22
C SER A 109 -21.42 15.05 -5.17
N LYS A 110 -21.26 14.80 -6.46
CA LYS A 110 -21.73 15.71 -7.49
C LYS A 110 -23.22 15.46 -7.61
N THR A 111 -24.00 16.29 -6.94
CA THR A 111 -25.37 16.56 -7.36
C THR A 111 -25.31 16.82 -8.87
N VAL A 112 -25.93 15.95 -9.64
CA VAL A 112 -26.08 16.07 -11.08
C VAL A 112 -27.03 17.25 -11.34
N PRO A 113 -26.65 18.30 -12.09
CA PRO A 113 -27.59 18.93 -12.99
C PRO A 113 -27.50 18.16 -14.31
N GLN A 114 -28.62 17.60 -14.75
CA GLN A 114 -28.76 17.22 -16.15
C GLN A 114 -28.49 18.47 -16.99
N SER A 115 -27.51 18.40 -17.88
CA SER A 115 -27.46 19.25 -19.07
C SER A 115 -26.74 18.50 -20.18
N GLU A 116 -27.30 18.69 -21.37
CA GLU A 116 -27.14 17.91 -22.59
C GLU A 116 -25.71 17.91 -23.18
N LEU A 117 -25.50 16.90 -24.02
CA LEU A 117 -24.42 16.73 -25.00
C LEU A 117 -23.78 18.03 -25.51
N VAL A 118 -22.46 18.23 -25.27
CA VAL A 118 -21.55 18.91 -26.21
C VAL A 118 -20.13 18.34 -26.08
N SER A 119 -19.53 17.99 -27.23
CA SER A 119 -18.16 17.50 -27.40
C SER A 119 -17.07 18.49 -26.98
N GLN A 120 -15.95 18.02 -26.40
CA GLN A 120 -14.58 18.54 -26.59
C GLN A 120 -13.59 17.39 -26.29
N LYS A 121 -12.97 16.74 -27.28
CA LYS A 121 -11.76 17.08 -28.05
C LYS A 121 -10.43 17.03 -27.26
N SER A 122 -9.56 16.15 -27.77
CA SER A 122 -8.09 16.02 -27.73
C SER A 122 -7.36 15.50 -26.47
N SER A 123 -6.93 14.23 -26.54
CA SER A 123 -5.66 13.77 -25.94
C SER A 123 -4.79 13.02 -26.98
N GLY A 124 -4.67 13.58 -28.17
CA GLY A 124 -3.68 13.15 -29.16
C GLY A 124 -2.36 13.87 -28.91
N GLY A 125 -1.45 13.26 -28.15
CA GLY A 125 -0.14 13.89 -27.89
C GLY A 125 1.02 12.95 -27.61
N TRP A 126 0.80 11.64 -27.46
CA TRP A 126 1.88 10.70 -27.08
C TRP A 126 2.27 9.76 -28.24
N LYS A 127 1.44 9.72 -29.30
CA LYS A 127 1.64 8.86 -30.47
C LYS A 127 2.53 9.50 -31.55
N ALA A 128 2.84 10.80 -31.47
CA ALA A 128 3.53 11.55 -32.53
C ALA A 128 5.06 11.56 -32.43
N TRP A 129 5.67 11.19 -31.28
CA TRP A 129 7.13 11.23 -31.12
C TRP A 129 7.83 10.00 -31.72
N LEU A 130 7.21 8.82 -31.70
CA LEU A 130 7.94 7.56 -31.93
C LEU A 130 8.40 7.28 -33.38
N ASN A 131 8.30 8.22 -34.32
CA ASN A 131 8.59 7.97 -35.73
C ASN A 131 9.82 8.69 -36.29
N LYS A 132 10.76 9.16 -35.45
CA LYS A 132 11.86 10.02 -35.91
C LYS A 132 13.30 9.50 -35.75
N SER A 133 13.59 8.26 -35.32
CA SER A 133 15.01 7.85 -35.25
C SER A 133 15.39 6.39 -35.59
N LEU A 134 14.67 5.70 -36.46
CA LEU A 134 15.16 4.42 -37.02
C LEU A 134 15.43 4.51 -38.54
N GLY A 135 15.95 5.65 -38.98
CA GLY A 135 16.58 5.78 -40.30
C GLY A 135 18.03 5.28 -40.29
N LEU A 136 18.24 4.01 -39.92
CA LEU A 136 19.51 3.32 -40.19
C LEU A 136 19.58 3.12 -41.70
N LYS A 137 20.26 4.03 -42.40
CA LYS A 137 20.67 3.84 -43.78
C LYS A 137 21.60 2.64 -43.82
N ILE A 138 21.08 1.51 -44.27
CA ILE A 138 21.87 0.36 -44.68
C ILE A 138 22.58 0.79 -45.96
N LEU A 139 23.90 0.90 -45.87
CA LEU A 139 24.81 1.04 -47.01
C LEU A 139 24.65 -0.20 -47.90
N SER A 140 24.34 -0.01 -49.18
CA SER A 140 24.52 -1.06 -50.19
C SER A 140 25.24 -0.50 -51.41
N HIS A 141 26.29 -1.23 -51.78
CA HIS A 141 27.19 -1.12 -52.95
C HIS A 141 28.21 0.02 -52.96
#